data_AF-A0A5J4SAZ4-F1
#
_entry.id   AF-A0A5J4SAZ4-F1
#
_cell.length_a   1.000
_cell.length_b   1.000
_cell.length_c   1.000
_cell.angle_alpha   90.00
_cell.angle_beta   90.00
_cell.angle_gamma   90.00
#
_symmetry.space_group_name_H-M   'P 1'
#
loop_
_entity.id
_entity.type
_entity.pdbx_description
1 polymer ?
#
loop_
_entity_poly.entity_id
_entity_poly.type
_entity_poly.pdbx_seq_one_letter_code
_entity_poly.pdbx_strand_id
1 'polypeptide(L)'
;MPKLADWCRQGSLGEFVKGNYSDTDSNLNELEGIIKDYSGFNSLSTTQIQDQQNHLQYFWSEVPVLKQANAVLNESIADQPLQITLKGSNLIAGNFYCKIVEIGSTSLITKQQNANMKFESLQYNAEEIIYPSEDGSNDPIDIVGSPENEQEATFGMKDASWMDTNKQYGILATNERRIFAYLRTGTSLQKY
;
A
#
# COMPACT_ATOMS: atom_id res chain seq x y z
N MET A 1 -23.96 12.95 -2.23
CA MET A 1 -24.40 11.65 -1.65
C MET A 1 -23.31 10.62 -1.88
N PRO A 2 -22.60 10.12 -0.85
CA PRO A 2 -21.59 9.06 -1.02
C PRO A 2 -22.23 7.66 -1.04
N LYS A 3 -23.40 7.52 -1.68
CA LYS A 3 -24.17 6.27 -1.68
C LYS A 3 -23.38 5.09 -2.23
N LEU A 4 -22.52 5.32 -3.22
CA LEU A 4 -21.69 4.26 -3.79
C LEU A 4 -20.64 3.75 -2.79
N ALA A 5 -19.90 4.64 -2.12
CA ALA A 5 -18.92 4.24 -1.11
C ALA A 5 -19.58 3.53 0.07
N ASP A 6 -20.72 4.04 0.52
CA ASP A 6 -21.48 3.40 1.60
C ASP A 6 -22.04 2.05 1.18
N TRP A 7 -22.50 1.92 -0.07
CA TRP A 7 -22.99 0.65 -0.60
C TRP A 7 -21.86 -0.37 -0.81
N CYS A 8 -20.69 0.06 -1.27
CA CYS A 8 -19.49 -0.78 -1.33
C CYS A 8 -19.03 -1.27 0.05
N ARG A 9 -19.41 -0.56 1.13
CA ARG A 9 -19.15 -0.94 2.51
C ARG A 9 -20.32 -1.66 3.19
N GLN A 10 -21.44 -1.89 2.50
CA GLN A 10 -22.51 -2.71 3.06
C GLN A 10 -22.07 -4.18 3.09
N GLY A 11 -22.28 -4.83 4.23
CA GLY A 11 -21.66 -6.13 4.53
C GLY A 11 -20.25 -5.96 5.10
N SER A 12 -19.45 -7.02 5.12
CA SER A 12 -18.05 -6.98 5.59
C SER A 12 -17.02 -6.90 4.46
N LEU A 13 -17.39 -7.32 3.25
CA LEU A 13 -16.45 -7.55 2.15
C LEU A 13 -17.03 -7.07 0.80
N GLY A 14 -17.77 -5.96 0.73
CA GLY A 14 -18.31 -5.44 -0.53
C GLY A 14 -19.23 -6.38 -1.31
N GLU A 15 -19.84 -7.34 -0.61
CA GLU A 15 -20.52 -8.52 -1.15
C GLU A 15 -21.65 -8.17 -2.13
N PHE A 16 -22.31 -7.03 -1.91
CA PHE A 16 -23.41 -6.56 -2.75
C PHE A 16 -22.96 -5.93 -4.08
N VAL A 17 -21.67 -5.61 -4.22
CA VAL A 17 -21.09 -4.96 -5.40
C VAL A 17 -20.17 -5.91 -6.17
N LYS A 18 -19.50 -6.84 -5.48
CA LYS A 18 -18.50 -7.75 -6.07
C LYS A 18 -19.07 -8.73 -7.08
N GLY A 19 -20.26 -9.29 -6.84
CA GLY A 19 -20.76 -10.42 -7.65
C GLY A 19 -19.77 -11.60 -7.60
N ASN A 20 -19.17 -11.96 -8.74
CA ASN A 20 -18.16 -13.01 -8.85
C ASN A 20 -16.71 -12.48 -8.83
N TYR A 21 -16.50 -11.19 -8.55
CA TYR A 21 -15.18 -10.59 -8.40
C TYR A 21 -14.42 -11.19 -7.21
N SER A 22 -13.20 -11.67 -7.46
CA SER A 22 -12.28 -12.17 -6.42
C SER A 22 -11.25 -11.10 -6.05
N ASP A 23 -11.12 -10.81 -4.74
CA ASP A 23 -10.12 -9.85 -4.25
C ASP A 23 -8.68 -10.32 -4.53
N THR A 24 -8.45 -11.60 -4.82
CA THR A 24 -7.13 -12.15 -5.15
C THR A 24 -6.95 -12.43 -6.64
N ASP A 25 -7.99 -12.93 -7.32
CA ASP A 25 -7.82 -13.54 -8.65
C ASP A 25 -8.35 -12.69 -9.81
N SER A 26 -9.37 -11.85 -9.56
CA SER A 26 -9.96 -10.99 -10.60
C SER A 26 -9.02 -9.86 -10.96
N ASN A 27 -9.04 -9.39 -12.21
CA ASN A 27 -8.30 -8.19 -12.59
C ASN A 27 -8.90 -6.94 -11.91
N LEU A 28 -8.07 -6.06 -11.34
CA LEU A 28 -8.54 -4.88 -10.59
C LEU A 28 -9.39 -3.94 -11.47
N ASN A 29 -9.17 -3.97 -12.78
CA ASN A 29 -9.92 -3.21 -13.78
C ASN A 29 -11.31 -3.79 -14.09
N GLU A 30 -11.65 -4.99 -13.60
CA GLU A 30 -12.99 -5.59 -13.80
C GLU A 30 -14.07 -4.89 -12.98
N LEU A 31 -13.69 -4.19 -11.91
CA LEU A 31 -14.64 -3.56 -10.99
C LEU A 31 -14.25 -2.11 -10.67
N GLU A 32 -14.71 -1.19 -11.51
CA GLU A 32 -14.50 0.25 -11.38
C GLU A 32 -15.82 1.02 -11.24
N GLY A 33 -15.78 2.20 -10.64
CA GLY A 33 -16.93 3.09 -10.59
C GLY A 33 -16.60 4.52 -10.22
N ILE A 34 -17.62 5.38 -10.30
CA ILE A 34 -17.50 6.83 -10.10
C ILE A 34 -18.47 7.25 -9.01
N ILE A 35 -17.97 7.99 -8.02
CA ILE A 35 -18.83 8.59 -6.99
C ILE A 35 -19.43 9.89 -7.52
N LYS A 36 -20.57 9.77 -8.20
CA LYS A 36 -21.45 10.87 -8.63
C LYS A 36 -22.90 10.48 -8.37
N ASP A 37 -23.78 11.48 -8.30
CA ASP A 37 -25.22 11.21 -8.40
C ASP A 37 -25.61 10.95 -9.86
N TYR A 38 -26.87 10.54 -10.05
CA TYR A 38 -27.40 10.18 -11.38
C TYR A 38 -27.26 11.33 -12.40
N SER A 39 -27.58 12.56 -11.98
CA SER A 39 -27.45 13.75 -12.83
C SER A 39 -25.99 14.03 -13.19
N GLY A 40 -25.10 13.96 -12.21
CA GLY A 40 -23.68 14.19 -12.41
C GLY A 40 -23.07 13.13 -13.33
N PHE A 41 -23.40 11.85 -13.14
CA PHE A 41 -22.92 10.77 -14.00
C PHE A 41 -23.37 10.94 -15.46
N ASN A 42 -24.66 11.21 -15.69
CA ASN A 42 -25.20 11.39 -17.05
C ASN A 42 -24.68 12.64 -17.78
N SER A 43 -24.03 13.56 -17.06
CA SER A 43 -23.38 14.74 -17.64
C SER A 43 -21.94 14.49 -18.10
N LEU A 44 -21.35 13.34 -17.75
CA LEU A 44 -19.97 13.01 -18.09
C LEU A 44 -19.86 12.42 -19.50
N SER A 45 -18.79 12.77 -20.20
CA SER A 45 -18.35 12.06 -21.41
C SER A 45 -17.65 10.75 -21.06
N THR A 46 -17.51 9.85 -22.03
CA THR A 46 -16.77 8.59 -21.86
C THR A 46 -15.33 8.82 -21.40
N THR A 47 -14.64 9.81 -21.95
CA THR A 47 -13.28 10.18 -21.52
C THR A 47 -13.27 10.63 -20.06
N GLN A 48 -14.22 11.48 -19.68
CA GLN A 48 -14.35 11.92 -18.28
C GLN A 48 -14.68 10.78 -17.32
N ILE A 49 -15.41 9.76 -17.78
CA ILE A 49 -15.68 8.55 -17.01
C ILE A 49 -14.39 7.74 -16.83
N GLN A 50 -13.65 7.49 -17.92
CA GLN A 50 -12.39 6.74 -17.88
C GLN A 50 -11.34 7.40 -16.96
N ASP A 51 -11.31 8.75 -16.96
CA ASP A 51 -10.39 9.55 -16.14
C ASP A 51 -10.81 9.61 -14.65
N GLN A 52 -12.11 9.54 -14.35
CA GLN A 52 -12.64 9.70 -12.99
C GLN A 52 -13.00 8.38 -12.29
N GLN A 53 -13.08 7.27 -13.03
CA GLN A 53 -13.39 5.96 -12.44
C GLN A 53 -12.23 5.48 -11.58
N ASN A 54 -12.59 4.82 -10.48
CA ASN A 54 -11.67 4.24 -9.52
C ASN A 54 -12.05 2.79 -9.29
N HIS A 55 -11.06 1.96 -8.95
CA HIS A 55 -11.32 0.59 -8.52
C HIS A 55 -12.21 0.61 -7.27
N LEU A 56 -13.28 -0.19 -7.27
CA LEU A 56 -14.20 -0.16 -6.13
C LEU A 56 -13.62 -0.90 -4.92
N GLN A 57 -12.64 -1.79 -5.12
CA GLN A 57 -11.98 -2.54 -4.05
C GLN A 57 -11.41 -1.65 -2.93
N TYR A 58 -10.98 -0.43 -3.24
CA TYR A 58 -10.56 0.56 -2.24
C TYR A 58 -11.58 0.83 -1.12
N PHE A 59 -12.88 0.61 -1.37
CA PHE A 59 -13.91 0.92 -0.39
C PHE A 59 -14.09 -0.15 0.69
N TRP A 60 -13.69 -1.40 0.44
CA TRP A 60 -13.79 -2.50 1.41
C TRP A 60 -12.44 -3.12 1.76
N SER A 61 -11.36 -2.73 1.09
CA SER A 61 -10.01 -3.16 1.46
C SER A 61 -9.58 -2.55 2.79
N GLU A 62 -9.00 -3.39 3.64
CA GLU A 62 -8.30 -2.96 4.83
C GLU A 62 -6.93 -2.38 4.44
N VAL A 63 -6.91 -1.10 4.05
CA VAL A 63 -5.66 -0.45 3.62
C VAL A 63 -4.86 -0.03 4.86
N PRO A 64 -3.58 -0.43 5.00
CA PRO A 64 -2.76 -0.02 6.12
C PRO A 64 -2.43 1.48 6.06
N VAL A 65 -2.28 2.10 7.22
CA VAL A 65 -1.87 3.50 7.32
C VAL A 65 -0.52 3.56 8.02
N LEU A 66 0.52 3.92 7.27
CA LEU A 66 1.85 4.15 7.84
C LEU A 66 1.94 5.57 8.40
N LYS A 67 2.62 5.72 9.54
CA LYS A 67 2.94 7.00 10.17
C LYS A 67 4.44 7.25 10.24
N GLN A 68 5.22 6.19 10.45
CA GLN A 68 6.68 6.26 10.56
C GLN A 68 7.31 5.01 9.99
N ALA A 69 8.49 5.17 9.40
CA ALA A 69 9.38 4.09 9.02
C ALA A 69 10.80 4.44 9.48
N ASN A 70 11.45 3.48 10.14
CA ASN A 70 12.86 3.55 10.49
C ASN A 70 13.55 2.30 9.97
N ALA A 71 14.79 2.43 9.51
CA ALA A 71 15.64 1.28 9.33
C ALA A 71 17.04 1.53 9.89
N VAL A 72 17.62 0.46 10.40
CA VAL A 72 18.97 0.42 10.97
C VAL A 72 19.75 -0.65 10.23
N LEU A 73 20.85 -0.22 9.62
CA LEU A 73 21.82 -1.13 8.98
C LEU A 73 23.01 -1.31 9.92
N ASN A 74 23.21 -2.53 10.41
CA ASN A 74 24.35 -2.95 11.21
C ASN A 74 24.99 -4.20 10.59
N GLU A 75 25.98 -3.98 9.74
CA GLU A 75 26.72 -5.03 9.01
C GLU A 75 27.53 -5.97 9.93
N SER A 76 27.68 -5.63 11.21
CA SER A 76 28.33 -6.51 12.18
C SER A 76 27.42 -7.64 12.67
N ILE A 77 26.11 -7.58 12.39
CA ILE A 77 25.13 -8.61 12.75
C ILE A 77 24.87 -9.51 11.54
N ALA A 78 25.43 -10.72 11.55
CA ALA A 78 25.37 -11.64 10.40
C ALA A 78 23.96 -12.18 10.08
N ASP A 79 23.10 -12.33 11.10
CA ASP A 79 21.80 -13.00 10.90
C ASP A 79 20.77 -12.10 10.23
N GLN A 80 20.72 -10.81 10.58
CA GLN A 80 19.77 -9.83 10.05
C GLN A 80 20.37 -8.40 10.15
N PRO A 81 21.34 -8.06 9.26
CA PRO A 81 22.06 -6.79 9.32
C PRO A 81 21.15 -5.57 9.08
N LEU A 82 20.07 -5.71 8.33
CA LEU A 82 19.08 -4.64 8.14
C LEU A 82 17.84 -4.92 8.97
N GLN A 83 17.53 -4.02 9.89
CA GLN A 83 16.33 -4.05 10.74
C GLN A 83 15.41 -2.92 10.34
N ILE A 84 14.14 -3.21 10.09
CA ILE A 84 13.12 -2.23 9.73
C ILE A 84 12.01 -2.24 10.78
N THR A 85 11.63 -1.04 11.23
CA THR A 85 10.52 -0.81 12.15
C THR A 85 9.56 0.20 11.55
N LEU A 86 8.30 -0.19 11.42
CA LEU A 86 7.22 0.65 10.94
C LEU A 86 6.25 0.94 12.08
N LYS A 87 5.72 2.16 12.12
CA LYS A 87 4.57 2.49 12.98
C LYS A 87 3.41 2.91 12.11
N GLY A 88 2.23 2.42 12.46
CA GLY A 88 1.04 2.65 11.67
C GLY A 88 -0.22 2.20 12.38
N SER A 89 -1.31 2.08 11.64
CA SER A 89 -2.56 1.48 12.09
C SER A 89 -3.13 0.64 10.94
N ASN A 90 -4.07 -0.24 11.26
CA ASN A 90 -4.65 -1.18 10.30
C ASN A 90 -3.60 -2.09 9.62
N LEU A 91 -2.59 -2.53 10.37
CA LEU A 91 -1.58 -3.50 9.92
C LEU A 91 -2.09 -4.90 10.30
N ILE A 92 -2.39 -5.76 9.33
CA ILE A 92 -3.02 -7.07 9.60
C ILE A 92 -1.95 -8.17 9.63
N ALA A 93 -1.70 -8.73 10.82
CA ALA A 93 -0.71 -9.80 10.99
C ALA A 93 -1.01 -11.00 10.06
N GLY A 94 0.03 -11.56 9.46
CA GLY A 94 -0.06 -12.64 8.46
C GLY A 94 -0.42 -12.18 7.04
N ASN A 95 -1.07 -11.02 6.89
CA ASN A 95 -1.49 -10.47 5.60
C ASN A 95 -0.74 -9.18 5.21
N PHE A 96 0.03 -8.62 6.14
CA PHE A 96 0.78 -7.38 5.91
C PHE A 96 2.06 -7.63 5.11
N TYR A 97 2.24 -6.86 4.04
CA TYR A 97 3.43 -6.83 3.20
C TYR A 97 3.89 -5.40 3.02
N CYS A 98 5.19 -5.23 2.79
CA CYS A 98 5.76 -3.97 2.37
C CYS A 98 6.55 -4.11 1.07
N LYS A 99 6.58 -3.01 0.31
CA LYS A 99 7.56 -2.82 -0.76
C LYS A 99 8.53 -1.73 -0.37
N ILE A 100 9.82 -2.00 -0.53
CA ILE A 100 10.88 -1.02 -0.39
C ILE A 100 11.26 -0.58 -1.79
N VAL A 101 11.31 0.73 -2.00
CA VAL A 101 11.55 1.34 -3.31
C VAL A 101 12.60 2.43 -3.19
N GLU A 102 13.55 2.46 -4.11
CA GLU A 102 14.47 3.59 -4.24
C GLU A 102 13.71 4.85 -4.68
N ILE A 103 13.95 5.97 -3.98
CA ILE A 103 13.40 7.28 -4.33
C ILE A 103 14.51 8.07 -5.04
N GLY A 104 14.40 8.19 -6.36
CA GLY A 104 15.27 9.04 -7.18
C GLY A 104 14.95 10.53 -7.08
N SER A 105 15.87 11.38 -7.56
CA SER A 105 15.82 12.85 -7.44
C SER A 105 14.77 13.57 -8.32
N THR A 106 13.83 12.90 -8.97
CA THR A 106 12.78 13.54 -9.80
C THR A 106 11.45 12.80 -9.77
N SER A 107 10.45 13.44 -9.13
CA SER A 107 8.96 13.38 -9.26
C SER A 107 8.28 12.05 -9.64
N LEU A 108 7.22 11.58 -8.98
CA LEU A 108 5.93 12.25 -8.80
C LEU A 108 5.20 11.69 -7.57
N ILE A 109 4.96 12.56 -6.58
CA ILE A 109 4.03 12.29 -5.49
C ILE A 109 2.67 12.79 -5.96
N THR A 110 1.77 11.89 -6.35
CA THR A 110 0.37 12.26 -6.57
C THR A 110 -0.19 12.72 -5.23
N LYS A 111 -0.64 13.98 -5.17
CA LYS A 111 -1.31 14.55 -4.01
C LYS A 111 -2.58 13.74 -3.76
N GLN A 112 -2.65 12.98 -2.68
CA GLN A 112 -3.93 12.53 -2.12
C GLN A 112 -4.59 13.77 -1.49
N GLN A 113 -5.30 14.55 -2.30
CA GLN A 113 -6.21 15.58 -1.78
C GLN A 113 -7.68 15.16 -1.89
N ASN A 114 -8.00 14.08 -2.62
CA ASN A 114 -9.35 13.53 -2.70
C ASN A 114 -9.30 12.00 -2.72
N ALA A 115 -10.17 11.35 -1.97
CA ALA A 115 -10.25 9.89 -1.80
C ALA A 115 -10.59 9.07 -3.08
N ASN A 116 -10.64 9.71 -4.26
CA ASN A 116 -11.17 9.15 -5.51
C ASN A 116 -10.25 9.43 -6.72
N MET A 117 -8.95 9.26 -6.59
CA MET A 117 -8.05 9.29 -7.75
C MET A 117 -7.44 7.92 -7.99
N LYS A 118 -7.54 7.50 -9.26
CA LYS A 118 -6.91 6.31 -9.83
C LYS A 118 -5.43 6.38 -9.47
N PHE A 119 -4.93 5.36 -8.78
CA PHE A 119 -3.49 5.21 -8.58
C PHE A 119 -2.89 4.90 -9.95
N GLU A 120 -2.49 5.92 -10.70
CA GLU A 120 -1.66 5.73 -11.87
C GLU A 120 -0.35 5.09 -11.40
N SER A 121 0.02 3.99 -12.08
CA SER A 121 1.21 3.20 -11.81
C SER A 121 2.40 4.10 -11.55
N LEU A 122 2.95 4.03 -10.33
CA LEU A 122 4.20 4.67 -9.99
C LEU A 122 5.27 3.97 -10.84
N GLN A 123 5.83 4.66 -11.83
CA GLN A 123 7.03 4.19 -12.50
C GLN A 123 8.21 4.43 -11.55
N TYR A 124 8.44 3.44 -10.68
CA TYR A 124 9.65 3.33 -9.90
C TYR A 124 10.78 2.97 -10.87
N ASN A 125 11.83 3.79 -10.90
CA ASN A 125 13.05 3.40 -11.56
C ASN A 125 13.73 2.31 -10.70
N ALA A 126 13.78 1.10 -11.24
CA ALA A 126 14.74 0.02 -10.97
C ALA A 126 14.90 -0.46 -9.51
N GLU A 127 14.55 -1.73 -9.28
CA GLU A 127 14.76 -2.54 -8.05
C GLU A 127 13.74 -2.30 -6.91
N GLU A 128 12.57 -2.94 -7.03
CA GLU A 128 11.60 -3.10 -5.94
C GLU A 128 11.94 -4.33 -5.09
N ILE A 129 11.83 -4.21 -3.77
CA ILE A 129 11.92 -5.34 -2.86
C ILE A 129 10.59 -5.55 -2.17
N ILE A 130 10.05 -6.75 -2.27
CA ILE A 130 8.81 -7.15 -1.59
C ILE A 130 9.18 -7.97 -0.37
N TYR A 131 8.62 -7.62 0.79
CA TYR A 131 8.80 -8.36 2.04
C TYR A 131 7.47 -8.57 2.77
N PRO A 132 7.21 -9.77 3.34
CA PRO A 132 7.96 -11.00 3.12
C PRO A 132 7.91 -11.45 1.65
N SER A 133 8.92 -12.20 1.21
CA SER A 133 8.97 -12.76 -0.14
C SER A 133 7.78 -13.67 -0.45
N GLU A 134 7.41 -13.78 -1.72
CA GLU A 134 6.27 -14.61 -2.13
C GLU A 134 6.56 -16.11 -2.04
N ASP A 135 7.83 -16.50 -2.13
CA ASP A 135 8.28 -17.88 -2.04
C ASP A 135 8.30 -18.42 -0.59
N GLY A 136 7.97 -17.59 0.40
CA GLY A 136 7.94 -17.97 1.81
C GLY A 136 9.33 -18.18 2.42
N SER A 137 10.39 -17.72 1.76
CA SER A 137 11.78 -17.84 2.26
C SER A 137 12.11 -16.87 3.40
N ASN A 138 11.26 -15.86 3.64
CA ASN A 138 11.42 -14.89 4.72
C ASN A 138 10.44 -15.15 5.88
N ASP A 139 10.89 -14.76 7.08
CA ASP A 139 10.04 -14.72 8.26
C ASP A 139 8.90 -13.70 8.05
N PRO A 140 7.70 -13.94 8.61
CA PRO A 140 6.63 -12.96 8.63
C PRO A 140 7.04 -11.68 9.36
N ILE A 141 6.39 -10.57 9.00
CA ILE A 141 6.53 -9.31 9.75
C ILE A 141 5.86 -9.48 11.12
N ASP A 142 6.60 -9.25 12.19
CA ASP A 142 6.04 -9.23 13.55
C ASP A 142 5.26 -7.95 13.76
N ILE A 143 4.04 -8.05 14.28
CA ILE A 143 3.14 -6.90 14.47
C ILE A 143 2.62 -6.91 15.90
N VAL A 144 2.93 -5.85 16.65
CA VAL A 144 2.49 -5.64 18.02
C VAL A 144 1.46 -4.53 18.06
N GLY A 145 0.33 -4.79 18.72
CA GLY A 145 -0.78 -3.84 18.89
C GLY A 145 -2.08 -4.33 18.24
N SER A 146 -3.06 -3.45 18.10
CA SER A 146 -4.37 -3.76 17.51
C SER A 146 -4.68 -2.85 16.32
N PRO A 147 -5.35 -3.33 15.26
CA PRO A 147 -5.67 -2.57 14.04
C PRO A 147 -6.32 -1.19 14.26
N GLU A 148 -7.18 -1.10 15.28
CA GLU A 148 -7.89 0.14 15.66
C GLU A 148 -7.00 1.20 16.33
N ASN A 149 -5.77 0.84 16.70
CA ASN A 149 -4.82 1.68 17.40
C ASN A 149 -3.49 1.77 16.63
N GLU A 150 -2.54 2.49 17.20
CA GLU A 150 -1.17 2.44 16.70
C GLU A 150 -0.55 1.06 16.95
N GLN A 151 0.07 0.53 15.91
CA GLN A 151 0.77 -0.74 15.85
C GLN A 151 2.23 -0.50 15.45
N GLU A 152 3.10 -1.40 15.91
CA GLU A 152 4.50 -1.46 15.52
C GLU A 152 4.74 -2.76 14.75
N ALA A 153 5.31 -2.63 13.55
CA ALA A 153 5.65 -3.75 12.69
C ALA A 153 7.17 -3.83 12.53
N THR A 154 7.77 -4.98 12.79
CA THR A 154 9.23 -5.17 12.80
C THR A 154 9.63 -6.40 11.99
N PHE A 155 10.70 -6.26 11.21
CA PHE A 155 11.31 -7.36 10.48
C PHE A 155 12.78 -7.09 10.14
N GLY A 156 13.53 -8.16 9.94
CA GLY A 156 14.93 -8.10 9.56
C GLY A 156 15.21 -8.80 8.24
N MET A 157 16.21 -8.29 7.52
CA MET A 157 16.68 -8.85 6.25
C MET A 157 18.12 -9.34 6.41
N LYS A 158 18.36 -10.57 5.94
CA LYS A 158 19.71 -11.18 5.92
C LYS A 158 20.63 -10.52 4.89
N ASP A 159 20.05 -10.20 3.74
CA ASP A 159 20.75 -9.54 2.64
C ASP A 159 20.34 -8.08 2.55
N ALA A 160 21.33 -7.20 2.72
CA ALA A 160 21.21 -5.75 2.57
C ALA A 160 22.13 -5.20 1.48
N SER A 161 22.72 -6.07 0.64
CA SER A 161 23.70 -5.68 -0.38
C SER A 161 23.12 -4.78 -1.48
N TRP A 162 21.80 -4.82 -1.67
CA TRP A 162 21.04 -3.96 -2.57
C TRP A 162 20.92 -2.51 -2.08
N MET A 163 21.21 -2.26 -0.79
CA MET A 163 20.98 -0.96 -0.16
C MET A 163 22.22 -0.06 -0.31
N ASP A 164 22.05 1.06 -1.02
CA ASP A 164 23.06 2.13 -1.11
C ASP A 164 22.73 3.24 -0.12
N THR A 165 23.62 3.46 0.85
CA THR A 165 23.43 4.47 1.90
C THR A 165 23.44 5.91 1.40
N ASN A 166 23.86 6.17 0.16
CA ASN A 166 23.81 7.49 -0.46
C ASN A 166 22.44 7.79 -1.09
N LYS A 167 21.54 6.80 -1.13
CA LYS A 167 20.22 6.89 -1.73
C LYS A 167 19.13 7.01 -0.66
N GLN A 168 17.97 7.47 -1.10
CA GLN A 168 16.77 7.52 -0.28
C GLN A 168 15.83 6.38 -0.67
N TYR A 169 15.14 5.82 0.32
CA TYR A 169 14.19 4.73 0.11
C TYR A 169 12.83 5.05 0.74
N GLY A 170 11.78 4.66 0.03
CA GLY A 170 10.39 4.72 0.47
C GLY A 170 9.86 3.35 0.82
N ILE A 171 8.81 3.33 1.62
CA ILE A 171 8.08 2.10 1.95
C ILE A 171 6.62 2.26 1.54
N LEU A 172 6.15 1.28 0.80
CA LEU A 172 4.74 1.03 0.50
C LEU A 172 4.26 -0.12 1.36
N ALA A 173 3.02 -0.07 1.83
CA ALA A 173 2.42 -1.10 2.68
C ALA A 173 1.08 -1.58 2.12
N THR A 174 0.76 -2.85 2.33
CA THR A 174 -0.50 -3.48 1.88
C THR A 174 -0.88 -4.63 2.81
N ASN A 175 -2.17 -4.92 2.93
CA ASN A 175 -2.66 -6.14 3.59
C ASN A 175 -3.12 -7.22 2.59
N GLU A 176 -2.95 -6.99 1.28
CA GLU A 176 -3.50 -7.88 0.25
C GLU A 176 -2.66 -7.96 -1.03
N ARG A 177 -1.44 -7.38 -1.02
CA ARG A 177 -0.49 -7.33 -2.16
C ARG A 177 -0.97 -6.59 -3.41
N ARG A 178 -2.17 -6.02 -3.40
CA ARG A 178 -2.77 -5.34 -4.56
C ARG A 178 -2.91 -3.83 -4.37
N ILE A 179 -3.42 -3.42 -3.22
CA ILE A 179 -3.61 -2.01 -2.87
C ILE A 179 -2.53 -1.56 -1.90
N PHE A 180 -1.74 -0.57 -2.31
CA PHE A 180 -0.60 -0.07 -1.55
C PHE A 180 -0.86 1.33 -1.01
N ALA A 181 -0.62 1.53 0.28
CA ALA A 181 -0.49 2.83 0.92
C ALA A 181 0.98 3.27 0.95
N TYR A 182 1.23 4.57 0.81
CA TYR A 182 2.56 5.16 0.83
C TYR A 182 2.73 6.15 2.00
N LEU A 183 3.90 6.13 2.65
CA LEU A 183 4.30 7.16 3.62
C LEU A 183 5.20 8.21 2.96
N ARG A 184 4.78 9.49 2.98
CA ARG A 184 5.53 10.61 2.36
C ARG A 184 6.66 11.17 3.21
N THR A 185 6.69 10.94 4.51
CA THR A 185 7.73 11.49 5.39
C THR A 185 8.96 10.60 5.28
N GLY A 186 10.05 11.16 4.73
CA GLY A 186 11.29 10.45 4.44
C GLY A 186 11.71 9.52 5.58
N THR A 187 11.82 8.25 5.24
CA THR A 187 12.45 7.23 6.08
C THR A 187 13.84 7.77 6.45
N SER A 188 14.05 8.09 7.72
CA SER A 188 15.39 8.42 8.20
C SER A 188 16.09 7.09 8.45
N LEU A 189 16.80 6.62 7.42
CA LEU A 189 17.68 5.47 7.53
C LEU A 189 18.92 5.94 8.30
N GLN A 190 19.12 5.44 9.52
CA GLN A 190 20.31 5.77 10.31
C GLN A 190 21.21 4.54 10.36
N LYS A 191 22.45 4.70 9.85
CA LYS A 191 23.52 3.71 9.97
C LYS A 191 24.26 3.94 11.29
N TYR A 192 24.55 2.87 12.00
CA TYR A 192 25.44 2.85 13.17
C TYR A 192 26.61 1.92 12.92
#